data_AF-A0A815C6J6-F1
#
_entry.id   AF-A0A815C6J6-F1
#
_cell.length_a   1.000
_cell.length_b   1.000
_cell.length_c   1.000
_cell.angle_alpha   90.00
_cell.angle_beta   90.00
_cell.angle_gamma   90.00
#
_symmetry.space_group_name_H-M   'P 1'
#
loop_
_entity.id
_entity.type
_entity.pdbx_description
1 polymer ?
#
loop_
_entity_poly.entity_id
_entity_poly.type
_entity_poly.pdbx_seq_one_letter_code
_entity_poly.pdbx_strand_id
1 'polypeptide(L)'
;MSQNYQRRQVSSTRRQSTTLPVFLRDFDEANLERRLSTCVNAQRRLSTVSQLYVPHGTEYHPQEHVPPTGPEAHQPFLVTSVDDEYTPDGRRLSIISHRFEAIPEDTSESIAESKLGKLSKFHRNVLFVCEPLISGLIIFPILVLFWECGWNLVLILLNILNGFDVNLHLDEMTQEDFESYTWQSLLGPYLIAQVILLVYYLGQDKIHHFLKTQHWLIRTIILKLHILVLASCYIVQWEMLWTIWDQFTPHEWYFETTVSIASLFALIVFIGHLSDLVCSPFVFSYDSIEYCVFFGCPLLTREMKTWKINFINYILYEIIISNLSIMTWRGFYHCLDEYLYPDDVALSAGICLILGYVLYFPLMYFQTYLEELNLKYEFWTFVSINFPQFYRNIRHLLAFVSCVFAWRGYWVLCDAYVDIFYDYYLTYLFLYLLSFAVLCLLQTASSTNGPLSNMENEHNFFPLYPHCYVSTVHGKILDHPYFQSQPVEENTQL
;
A
#
# COMPACT_ATOMS: atom_id res chain seq x y z
N MET A 1 -31.35 23.95 -34.34
CA MET A 1 -30.07 23.86 -35.09
C MET A 1 -29.18 22.91 -34.32
N SER A 2 -29.33 21.62 -34.61
CA SER A 2 -28.58 20.51 -34.02
C SER A 2 -27.53 20.08 -35.04
N GLN A 3 -26.25 20.34 -34.78
CA GLN A 3 -25.17 19.83 -35.62
C GLN A 3 -24.69 18.49 -35.06
N ASN A 4 -24.92 17.47 -35.88
CA ASN A 4 -24.48 16.10 -35.72
C ASN A 4 -22.95 16.05 -35.73
N TYR A 5 -22.35 15.60 -34.64
CA TYR A 5 -20.95 15.18 -34.58
C TYR A 5 -20.86 13.75 -35.13
N GLN A 6 -20.52 13.61 -36.41
CA GLN A 6 -20.19 12.30 -37.00
C GLN A 6 -18.78 11.90 -36.57
N ARG A 7 -18.69 11.04 -35.55
CA ARG A 7 -17.49 10.27 -35.24
C ARG A 7 -17.21 9.35 -36.43
N ARG A 8 -16.05 9.51 -37.08
CA ARG A 8 -15.56 8.57 -38.11
C ARG A 8 -15.35 7.21 -37.46
N GLN A 9 -16.24 6.26 -37.76
CA GLN A 9 -15.97 4.85 -37.61
C GLN A 9 -14.83 4.47 -38.56
N VAL A 10 -13.63 4.26 -38.02
CA VAL A 10 -12.59 3.52 -38.74
C VAL A 10 -12.99 2.06 -38.67
N SER A 11 -13.48 1.57 -39.80
CA SER A 11 -13.93 0.21 -40.01
C SER A 11 -12.82 -0.81 -39.71
N SER A 12 -13.21 -1.84 -38.97
CA SER A 12 -12.52 -3.11 -38.82
C SER A 12 -11.90 -3.62 -40.13
N THR A 13 -10.58 -3.74 -40.14
CA THR A 13 -9.85 -4.49 -41.18
C THR A 13 -9.23 -5.74 -40.58
N ARG A 14 -9.99 -6.84 -40.75
CA ARG A 14 -9.50 -8.05 -41.43
C ARG A 14 -8.26 -8.71 -40.82
N ARG A 15 -8.48 -9.64 -39.89
CA ARG A 15 -7.54 -10.75 -39.60
C ARG A 15 -7.19 -11.46 -40.91
N GLN A 16 -5.98 -11.23 -41.42
CA GLN A 16 -5.32 -12.16 -42.33
C GLN A 16 -4.44 -13.07 -41.46
N SER A 17 -4.77 -14.36 -41.48
CA SER A 17 -3.91 -15.41 -40.96
C SER A 17 -2.63 -15.46 -41.79
N THR A 18 -1.51 -15.02 -41.22
CA THR A 18 -0.19 -15.34 -41.72
C THR A 18 0.27 -16.64 -41.08
N THR A 19 0.30 -17.67 -41.92
CA THR A 19 1.04 -18.91 -41.73
C THR A 19 2.50 -18.62 -41.33
N LEU A 20 2.99 -19.36 -40.33
CA LEU A 20 4.38 -19.33 -39.85
C LEU A 20 5.41 -19.46 -40.98
N PRO A 21 6.53 -18.74 -40.93
CA PRO A 21 7.73 -19.16 -41.62
C PRO A 21 8.36 -20.34 -40.85
N VAL A 22 8.40 -21.49 -41.52
CA VAL A 22 9.18 -22.67 -41.11
C VAL A 22 10.66 -22.30 -41.12
N PHE A 23 11.23 -22.06 -39.94
CA PHE A 23 12.67 -22.10 -39.73
C PHE A 23 13.08 -23.56 -39.52
N LEU A 24 13.50 -24.22 -40.61
CA LEU A 24 14.32 -25.42 -40.54
C LEU A 24 15.69 -24.99 -40.00
N ARG A 25 15.97 -25.36 -38.74
CA ARG A 25 17.29 -25.28 -38.15
C ARG A 25 17.72 -26.69 -37.82
N ASP A 26 18.72 -27.18 -38.56
CA ASP A 26 19.39 -28.45 -38.31
C ASP A 26 19.88 -28.49 -36.86
N PHE A 27 19.37 -29.45 -36.09
CA PHE A 27 19.89 -29.79 -34.77
C PHE A 27 20.70 -31.08 -34.89
N ASP A 28 22.00 -30.95 -34.63
CA ASP A 28 22.93 -32.05 -34.41
C ASP A 28 22.44 -32.97 -33.28
N GLU A 29 22.07 -34.21 -33.64
CA GLU A 29 21.69 -35.30 -32.71
C GLU A 29 22.88 -35.84 -31.86
N ALA A 30 24.08 -35.28 -31.99
CA ALA A 30 25.28 -35.86 -31.37
C ALA A 30 25.53 -35.48 -29.90
N ASN A 31 24.68 -34.67 -29.26
CA ASN A 31 24.95 -34.15 -27.90
C ASN A 31 23.89 -34.51 -26.82
N LEU A 32 22.87 -35.30 -27.15
CA LEU A 32 21.81 -35.63 -26.19
C LEU A 32 22.13 -36.85 -25.30
N GLU A 33 22.99 -37.77 -25.76
CA GLU A 33 23.36 -38.96 -24.97
C GLU A 33 24.40 -38.70 -23.87
N ARG A 34 25.14 -37.58 -23.93
CA ARG A 34 26.19 -37.27 -22.94
C ARG A 34 25.67 -36.60 -21.66
N ARG A 35 24.38 -36.25 -21.59
CA ARG A 35 23.76 -35.60 -20.40
C ARG A 35 22.88 -36.52 -19.55
N LEU A 36 22.70 -37.78 -19.92
CA LEU A 36 21.82 -38.73 -19.21
C LEU A 36 22.55 -39.68 -18.24
N SER A 37 23.87 -39.55 -18.02
CA SER A 37 24.67 -40.52 -17.25
C SER A 37 25.32 -40.00 -15.96
N THR A 38 24.88 -38.88 -15.40
CA THR A 38 25.29 -38.43 -14.05
C THR A 38 24.08 -38.14 -13.18
N CYS A 39 23.42 -39.21 -12.74
CA CYS A 39 22.39 -39.17 -11.70
C CYS A 39 22.68 -40.29 -10.69
N VAL A 40 23.61 -40.04 -9.76
CA VAL A 40 23.87 -40.91 -8.61
C VAL A 40 24.23 -40.05 -7.39
N ASN A 41 23.37 -40.13 -6.38
CA ASN A 41 23.58 -39.85 -4.95
C ASN A 41 23.97 -38.43 -4.51
N ALA A 42 22.96 -37.64 -4.12
CA ALA A 42 23.11 -36.60 -3.12
C ALA A 42 21.96 -36.70 -2.08
N GLN A 43 22.22 -37.42 -0.99
CA GLN A 43 21.40 -37.43 0.22
C GLN A 43 21.26 -36.00 0.75
N ARG A 44 20.04 -35.44 0.74
CA ARG A 44 19.71 -34.21 1.47
C ARG A 44 19.76 -34.50 2.97
N ARG A 45 20.78 -33.97 3.64
CA ARG A 45 20.72 -33.68 5.08
C ARG A 45 19.86 -32.44 5.27
N LEU A 46 18.67 -32.61 5.84
CA LEU A 46 17.89 -31.52 6.41
C LEU A 46 18.62 -31.04 7.67
N SER A 47 19.22 -29.86 7.62
CA SER A 47 19.68 -29.15 8.82
C SER A 47 18.47 -28.49 9.48
N THR A 48 17.95 -29.14 10.51
CA THR A 48 17.11 -28.49 11.52
C THR A 48 17.96 -27.46 12.27
N VAL A 49 17.70 -26.18 12.01
CA VAL A 49 18.23 -25.08 12.83
C VAL A 49 17.45 -25.11 14.14
N SER A 50 18.09 -25.67 15.17
CA SER A 50 17.61 -25.57 16.55
C SER A 50 17.96 -24.18 17.07
N GLN A 51 16.93 -23.42 17.48
CA GLN A 51 17.11 -22.16 18.18
C GLN A 51 17.65 -22.46 19.58
N LEU A 52 18.88 -22.01 19.85
CA LEU A 52 19.47 -22.00 21.19
C LEU A 52 18.95 -20.78 21.96
N TYR A 53 18.33 -21.05 23.10
CA TYR A 53 17.99 -20.07 24.14
C TYR A 53 19.28 -19.61 24.84
N VAL A 54 19.49 -18.29 24.98
CA VAL A 54 20.46 -17.71 25.92
C VAL A 54 19.81 -16.52 26.65
N PRO A 55 19.90 -16.43 27.99
CA PRO A 55 19.21 -15.43 28.78
C PRO A 55 20.05 -14.16 29.07
N HIS A 56 19.31 -13.06 29.22
CA HIS A 56 19.57 -11.81 29.96
C HIS A 56 20.83 -10.96 29.71
N GLY A 57 20.59 -9.67 29.42
CA GLY A 57 21.46 -8.58 29.87
C GLY A 57 21.46 -7.30 29.04
N THR A 58 20.84 -6.26 29.58
CA THR A 58 21.06 -4.80 29.36
C THR A 58 20.31 -4.05 28.25
N GLU A 59 19.85 -2.86 28.68
CA GLU A 59 18.82 -1.99 28.13
C GLU A 59 19.23 -1.23 26.87
N TYR A 60 18.46 -1.47 25.82
CA TYR A 60 17.86 -0.46 24.94
C TYR A 60 16.63 -1.16 24.34
N HIS A 61 15.43 -0.67 24.63
CA HIS A 61 14.20 -1.14 24.00
C HIS A 61 13.95 -0.26 22.77
N PRO A 62 14.39 -0.66 21.56
CA PRO A 62 13.77 -0.11 20.36
C PRO A 62 12.27 -0.45 20.45
N GLN A 63 11.40 0.47 19.98
CA GLN A 63 9.97 0.17 19.86
C GLN A 63 9.81 -1.22 19.25
N GLU A 64 8.95 -2.05 19.83
CA GLU A 64 8.42 -3.25 19.16
C GLU A 64 7.66 -2.74 17.94
N HIS A 65 8.41 -2.49 16.87
CA HIS A 65 7.83 -2.23 15.59
C HIS A 65 7.38 -3.58 15.09
N VAL A 66 6.21 -3.99 15.57
CA VAL A 66 5.50 -5.12 15.04
C VAL A 66 5.24 -4.75 13.58
N PRO A 67 5.87 -5.41 12.59
CA PRO A 67 5.53 -5.19 11.20
C PRO A 67 4.00 -5.33 11.06
N PRO A 68 3.35 -4.48 10.24
CA PRO A 68 1.90 -4.42 10.02
C PRO A 68 1.19 -5.76 10.02
N THR A 69 1.90 -6.75 9.49
CA THR A 69 1.50 -8.13 9.34
C THR A 69 2.75 -9.05 9.34
N GLY A 70 3.79 -8.83 10.13
CA GLY A 70 4.88 -9.83 10.17
C GLY A 70 4.51 -11.04 11.02
N PRO A 71 5.26 -12.16 10.90
CA PRO A 71 5.06 -13.35 11.73
C PRO A 71 5.25 -13.08 13.24
N GLU A 72 5.84 -11.93 13.60
CA GLU A 72 6.14 -11.53 14.98
C GLU A 72 5.05 -10.67 15.63
N ALA A 73 3.98 -10.29 14.90
CA ALA A 73 2.78 -9.79 15.54
C ALA A 73 2.17 -10.94 16.32
N HIS A 74 2.42 -10.99 17.64
CA HIS A 74 1.70 -11.85 18.55
C HIS A 74 0.22 -11.55 18.37
N GLN A 75 -0.47 -12.38 17.59
CA GLN A 75 -1.90 -12.41 17.63
C GLN A 75 -2.26 -12.90 19.03
N PRO A 76 -2.85 -12.04 19.90
CA PRO A 76 -3.07 -12.39 21.31
C PRO A 76 -4.00 -13.60 21.49
N PHE A 77 -4.58 -14.11 20.40
CA PHE A 77 -5.58 -15.16 20.40
C PHE A 77 -5.06 -16.58 20.08
N LEU A 78 -3.76 -16.78 19.80
CA LEU A 78 -3.23 -18.09 19.37
C LEU A 78 -2.14 -18.71 20.26
N VAL A 79 -1.85 -18.13 21.44
CA VAL A 79 -0.95 -18.78 22.40
C VAL A 79 -1.76 -19.69 23.30
N THR A 80 -1.85 -20.98 22.93
CA THR A 80 -2.05 -22.05 23.90
C THR A 80 -0.69 -22.40 24.48
N SER A 81 -0.41 -22.03 25.74
CA SER A 81 0.69 -22.65 26.48
C SER A 81 0.36 -24.13 26.66
N VAL A 82 1.25 -25.01 26.23
CA VAL A 82 1.18 -26.43 26.56
C VAL A 82 1.97 -26.60 27.84
N ASP A 83 1.28 -26.60 28.98
CA ASP A 83 1.90 -26.95 30.25
C ASP A 83 2.05 -28.47 30.32
N ASP A 84 3.29 -28.95 30.29
CA ASP A 84 3.63 -30.34 30.54
C ASP A 84 3.47 -30.64 32.04
N GLU A 85 2.25 -30.95 32.48
CA GLU A 85 1.99 -31.36 33.86
C GLU A 85 2.45 -32.82 34.06
N TYR A 86 3.51 -33.01 34.86
CA TYR A 86 4.01 -34.33 35.21
C TYR A 86 3.06 -35.01 36.20
N THR A 87 2.35 -36.04 35.76
CA THR A 87 1.66 -36.95 36.69
C THR A 87 2.68 -37.83 37.43
N PRO A 88 2.46 -38.16 38.72
CA PRO A 88 3.38 -38.98 39.51
C PRO A 88 3.70 -40.37 38.93
N ASP A 89 2.86 -40.86 38.01
CA ASP A 89 2.97 -42.20 37.40
C ASP A 89 3.78 -42.24 36.10
N GLY A 90 4.44 -41.13 35.72
CA GLY A 90 5.36 -41.10 34.58
C GLY A 90 4.71 -41.26 33.20
N ARG A 91 3.38 -41.11 33.09
CA ARG A 91 2.67 -41.10 31.80
C ARG A 91 2.51 -39.66 31.31
N ARG A 92 3.10 -39.38 30.14
CA ARG A 92 2.83 -38.15 29.38
C ARG A 92 1.41 -38.20 28.82
N LEU A 93 0.52 -37.41 29.39
CA LEU A 93 -0.77 -37.06 28.81
C LEU A 93 -0.68 -35.60 28.41
N SER A 94 -0.52 -35.33 27.12
CA SER A 94 -0.67 -33.99 26.57
C SER A 94 -2.16 -33.65 26.59
N ILE A 95 -2.63 -33.13 27.71
CA ILE A 95 -3.98 -32.58 27.81
C ILE A 95 -3.91 -31.17 27.25
N ILE A 96 -4.50 -30.95 26.08
CA ILE A 96 -4.78 -29.60 25.59
C ILE A 96 -5.90 -29.06 26.48
N SER A 97 -5.52 -28.46 27.61
CA SER A 97 -6.49 -27.77 28.46
C SER A 97 -6.55 -26.31 28.01
N HIS A 98 -7.70 -25.88 27.50
CA HIS A 98 -7.99 -24.45 27.36
C HIS A 98 -8.22 -23.87 28.76
N ARG A 99 -7.13 -23.57 29.46
CA ARG A 99 -7.18 -22.84 30.72
C ARG A 99 -6.98 -21.37 30.39
N PHE A 100 -8.06 -20.60 30.45
CA PHE A 100 -7.96 -19.16 30.62
C PHE A 100 -7.33 -18.93 32.00
N GLU A 101 -6.01 -18.87 32.07
CA GLU A 101 -5.36 -18.27 33.23
C GLU A 101 -5.70 -16.78 33.19
N ALA A 102 -6.63 -16.40 34.07
CA ALA A 102 -6.85 -15.01 34.42
C ALA A 102 -5.51 -14.46 34.92
N ILE A 103 -4.80 -13.75 34.04
CA ILE A 103 -3.80 -12.77 34.46
C ILE A 103 -4.51 -11.88 35.49
N PRO A 104 -3.94 -11.64 36.68
CA PRO A 104 -4.60 -10.79 37.66
C PRO A 104 -4.88 -9.41 37.05
N GLU A 105 -6.17 -9.15 36.76
CA GLU A 105 -6.76 -7.98 36.07
C GLU A 105 -6.51 -6.62 36.77
N ASP A 106 -5.72 -6.59 37.85
CA ASP A 106 -5.98 -5.63 38.92
C ASP A 106 -5.09 -4.36 38.94
N THR A 107 -4.33 -4.02 37.89
CA THR A 107 -3.63 -2.70 37.94
C THR A 107 -3.30 -1.99 36.62
N SER A 108 -3.01 -2.68 35.52
CA SER A 108 -2.71 -1.99 34.24
C SER A 108 -3.94 -1.90 33.32
N GLU A 109 -4.76 -2.95 33.26
CA GLU A 109 -5.98 -2.95 32.46
C GLU A 109 -7.04 -2.01 33.02
N SER A 110 -7.22 -1.93 34.35
CA SER A 110 -8.18 -0.97 34.93
C SER A 110 -7.80 0.49 34.68
N ILE A 111 -6.51 0.83 34.56
CA ILE A 111 -6.06 2.19 34.24
C ILE A 111 -6.27 2.51 32.76
N ALA A 112 -5.96 1.57 31.86
CA ALA A 112 -6.21 1.73 30.43
C ALA A 112 -7.72 1.78 30.12
N GLU A 113 -8.50 0.88 30.71
CA GLU A 113 -9.97 0.89 30.62
C GLU A 113 -10.59 2.15 31.24
N SER A 114 -9.99 2.73 32.30
CA SER A 114 -10.52 3.96 32.90
C SER A 114 -10.35 5.20 32.00
N LYS A 115 -9.31 5.23 31.15
CA LYS A 115 -9.11 6.32 30.17
C LYS A 115 -9.87 6.09 28.87
N LEU A 116 -9.95 4.85 28.39
CA LEU A 116 -10.65 4.49 27.15
C LEU A 116 -12.18 4.40 27.34
N GLY A 117 -12.65 4.17 28.57
CA GLY A 117 -14.05 3.88 28.91
C GLY A 117 -15.03 5.06 28.88
N LYS A 118 -14.61 6.26 28.47
CA LYS A 118 -15.50 7.43 28.42
C LYS A 118 -16.23 7.63 27.10
N LEU A 119 -15.82 7.00 26.00
CA LEU A 119 -16.63 7.05 24.78
C LEU A 119 -17.89 6.20 24.97
N SER A 120 -19.07 6.83 24.90
CA SER A 120 -20.32 6.08 24.97
C SER A 120 -20.37 5.06 23.82
N LYS A 121 -20.95 3.88 24.08
CA LYS A 121 -21.13 2.81 23.08
C LYS A 121 -21.73 3.33 21.77
N PHE A 122 -22.60 4.33 21.87
CA PHE A 122 -23.17 5.02 20.72
C PHE A 122 -22.10 5.69 19.84
N HIS A 123 -21.17 6.46 20.42
CA HIS A 123 -20.10 7.12 19.67
C HIS A 123 -19.18 6.12 18.97
N ARG A 124 -18.82 5.01 19.63
CA ARG A 124 -18.01 3.95 19.01
C ARG A 124 -18.69 3.35 17.79
N ASN A 125 -19.99 3.06 17.88
CA ASN A 125 -20.76 2.55 16.75
C ASN A 125 -20.87 3.56 15.61
N VAL A 126 -21.03 4.85 15.93
CA VAL A 126 -21.05 5.92 14.93
C VAL A 126 -19.69 6.01 14.23
N LEU A 127 -18.58 6.02 14.96
CA LEU A 127 -17.24 6.04 14.37
C LEU A 127 -17.00 4.84 13.46
N PHE A 128 -17.34 3.63 13.90
CA PHE A 128 -17.20 2.40 13.09
C PHE A 128 -17.92 2.50 11.75
N VAL A 129 -19.13 3.08 11.71
CA VAL A 129 -19.91 3.25 10.46
C VAL A 129 -19.39 4.43 9.64
N CYS A 130 -19.06 5.55 10.26
CA CYS A 130 -18.66 6.75 9.56
C CYS A 130 -17.25 6.66 8.97
N GLU A 131 -16.36 5.88 9.57
CA GLU A 131 -14.94 5.86 9.22
C GLU A 131 -14.67 5.35 7.79
N PRO A 132 -15.16 4.18 7.35
CA PRO A 132 -15.03 3.75 5.96
C PRO A 132 -15.79 4.65 4.96
N LEU A 133 -16.89 5.29 5.40
CA LEU A 133 -17.64 6.21 4.53
C LEU A 133 -16.87 7.50 4.26
N ILE A 134 -16.38 8.16 5.31
CA ILE A 134 -15.64 9.42 5.19
C ILE A 134 -14.35 9.19 4.42
N SER A 135 -13.60 8.18 4.81
CA SER A 135 -12.31 7.89 4.17
C SER A 135 -12.46 7.41 2.73
N GLY A 136 -13.37 6.46 2.49
CA GLY A 136 -13.61 5.88 1.18
C GLY A 136 -14.28 6.85 0.21
N LEU A 137 -15.25 7.67 0.63
CA LEU A 137 -16.05 8.50 -0.28
C LEU A 137 -15.64 9.97 -0.32
N ILE A 138 -14.89 10.47 0.65
CA ILE A 138 -14.49 11.89 0.72
C ILE A 138 -12.98 12.05 0.62
N ILE A 139 -12.21 11.37 1.48
CA ILE A 139 -10.75 11.55 1.52
C ILE A 139 -10.10 10.89 0.31
N PHE A 140 -10.52 9.68 -0.04
CA PHE A 140 -9.94 8.92 -1.14
C PHE A 140 -10.03 9.64 -2.50
N PRO A 141 -11.18 10.21 -2.93
CA PRO A 141 -11.24 10.93 -4.21
C PRO A 141 -10.31 12.16 -4.25
N ILE A 142 -10.13 12.86 -3.13
CA ILE A 142 -9.21 14.01 -3.04
C ILE A 142 -7.75 13.53 -3.20
N LEU A 143 -7.43 12.37 -2.63
CA LEU A 143 -6.13 11.74 -2.78
C LEU A 143 -5.88 11.28 -4.22
N VAL A 144 -6.88 10.69 -4.89
CA VAL A 144 -6.75 10.32 -6.31
C VAL A 144 -6.55 11.58 -7.16
N LEU A 145 -7.30 12.65 -6.91
CA LEU A 145 -7.13 13.93 -7.61
C LEU A 145 -5.71 14.51 -7.41
N PHE A 146 -5.14 14.40 -6.20
CA PHE A 146 -3.75 14.81 -5.96
C PHE A 146 -2.77 14.02 -6.84
N TRP A 147 -2.92 12.70 -6.90
CA TRP A 147 -2.04 11.82 -7.67
C TRP A 147 -2.20 12.02 -9.18
N GLU A 148 -3.43 12.09 -9.68
CA GLU A 148 -3.72 12.30 -11.11
C GLU A 148 -3.19 13.65 -11.59
N CYS A 149 -3.47 14.74 -10.87
CA CYS A 149 -2.94 16.06 -11.23
C CYS A 149 -1.41 16.10 -11.17
N GLY A 150 -0.82 15.45 -10.17
CA GLY A 150 0.63 15.35 -10.05
C GLY A 150 1.26 14.54 -11.20
N TRP A 151 0.62 13.45 -11.60
CA TRP A 151 1.03 12.61 -12.72
C TRP A 151 1.02 13.40 -14.02
N ASN A 152 -0.09 14.09 -14.31
CA ASN A 152 -0.23 14.92 -15.51
C ASN A 152 0.73 16.12 -15.52
N LEU A 153 1.08 16.69 -14.36
CA LEU A 153 2.16 17.70 -14.27
C LEU A 153 3.52 17.12 -14.65
N VAL A 154 3.84 15.90 -14.23
CA VAL A 154 5.10 15.23 -14.60
C VAL A 154 5.15 14.97 -16.11
N LEU A 155 4.04 14.57 -16.73
CA LEU A 155 3.92 14.42 -18.19
C LEU A 155 4.15 15.74 -18.93
N ILE A 156 3.51 16.83 -18.48
CA ILE A 156 3.71 18.15 -19.10
C ILE A 156 5.18 18.59 -18.97
N LEU A 157 5.81 18.37 -17.81
CA LEU A 157 7.23 18.66 -17.62
C LEU A 157 8.12 17.80 -18.54
N LEU A 158 7.77 16.53 -18.72
CA LEU A 158 8.46 15.63 -19.64
C LEU A 158 8.31 16.10 -21.09
N ASN A 159 7.13 16.57 -21.48
CA ASN A 159 6.87 17.16 -22.80
C ASN A 159 7.77 18.37 -23.05
N ILE A 160 7.84 19.28 -22.08
CA ILE A 160 8.72 20.46 -22.13
C ILE A 160 10.20 20.04 -22.28
N LEU A 161 10.64 19.03 -21.52
CA LEU A 161 12.02 18.53 -21.55
C LEU A 161 12.41 17.93 -22.91
N ASN A 162 11.46 17.37 -23.65
CA ASN A 162 11.68 16.81 -24.99
C ASN A 162 11.37 17.82 -26.11
N GLY A 163 10.98 19.06 -25.78
CA GLY A 163 10.71 20.12 -26.75
C GLY A 163 9.33 20.08 -27.40
N PHE A 164 8.38 19.32 -26.83
CA PHE A 164 6.99 19.30 -27.25
C PHE A 164 6.22 20.54 -26.73
N ASP A 165 5.10 20.88 -27.38
CA ASP A 165 4.24 21.99 -26.94
C ASP A 165 3.58 21.67 -25.60
N VAL A 166 3.53 22.66 -24.71
CA VAL A 166 2.87 22.57 -23.38
C VAL A 166 1.37 22.31 -23.53
N ASN A 167 0.78 22.78 -24.62
CA ASN A 167 -0.65 22.65 -24.89
C ASN A 167 -1.00 21.39 -25.68
N LEU A 168 -0.02 20.53 -25.98
CA LEU A 168 -0.29 19.26 -26.67
C LEU A 168 -1.09 18.38 -25.71
N HIS A 169 -2.38 18.24 -26.00
CA HIS A 169 -3.30 17.48 -25.15
C HIS A 169 -3.01 15.98 -25.26
N LEU A 170 -3.05 15.27 -24.13
CA LEU A 170 -3.00 13.80 -24.08
C LEU A 170 -4.05 13.14 -24.99
N ASP A 171 -5.24 13.74 -25.15
CA ASP A 171 -6.34 13.20 -25.98
C ASP A 171 -6.13 13.39 -27.49
N GLU A 172 -5.31 14.38 -27.89
CA GLU A 172 -4.99 14.63 -29.30
C GLU A 172 -3.73 13.93 -29.76
N MET A 173 -2.90 13.43 -28.83
CA MET A 173 -1.77 12.57 -29.18
C MET A 173 -2.31 11.23 -29.65
N THR A 174 -2.24 10.98 -30.96
CA THR A 174 -2.42 9.63 -31.46
C THR A 174 -1.27 8.75 -30.94
N GLN A 175 -1.47 7.43 -30.88
CA GLN A 175 -0.39 6.49 -30.53
C GLN A 175 0.85 6.63 -31.45
N GLU A 176 0.70 7.26 -32.62
CA GLU A 176 1.78 7.60 -33.55
C GLU A 176 2.51 8.92 -33.18
N ASP A 177 1.88 9.82 -32.41
CA ASP A 177 2.44 11.09 -31.92
C ASP A 177 3.23 10.93 -30.61
N PHE A 178 3.17 9.75 -29.97
CA PHE A 178 4.23 9.32 -29.07
C PHE A 178 5.50 9.08 -29.90
N GLU A 179 6.10 10.15 -30.43
CA GLU A 179 7.53 10.17 -30.70
C GLU A 179 8.19 9.77 -29.37
N SER A 180 8.63 8.52 -29.30
CA SER A 180 9.08 7.86 -28.09
C SER A 180 9.96 8.79 -27.27
N TYR A 181 9.57 9.07 -26.02
CA TYR A 181 10.41 9.82 -25.12
C TYR A 181 11.79 9.16 -25.11
N THR A 182 12.83 9.98 -25.21
CA THR A 182 14.18 9.39 -25.18
C THR A 182 14.41 8.70 -23.84
N TRP A 183 15.13 7.58 -23.83
CA TRP A 183 15.54 6.92 -22.58
C TRP A 183 16.18 7.88 -21.58
N GLN A 184 16.86 8.92 -22.07
CA GLN A 184 17.52 9.93 -21.25
C GLN A 184 16.52 10.83 -20.53
N SER A 185 15.44 11.25 -21.18
CA SER A 185 14.43 12.11 -20.59
C SER A 185 13.55 11.39 -19.57
N LEU A 186 13.43 10.06 -19.65
CA LEU A 186 12.76 9.23 -18.63
C LEU A 186 13.70 8.84 -17.48
N LEU A 187 14.90 8.35 -17.80
CA LEU A 187 15.85 7.86 -16.79
C LEU A 187 16.45 9.00 -15.96
N GLY A 188 16.62 10.19 -16.53
CA GLY A 188 17.15 11.37 -15.83
C GLY A 188 16.31 11.76 -14.60
N PRO A 189 15.03 12.15 -14.78
CA PRO A 189 14.13 12.48 -13.67
C PRO A 189 13.96 11.33 -12.68
N TYR A 190 13.87 10.07 -13.16
CA TYR A 190 13.82 8.89 -12.29
C TYR A 190 15.06 8.82 -11.37
N LEU A 191 16.27 8.91 -11.92
CA LEU A 191 17.51 8.86 -11.13
C LEU A 191 17.61 10.03 -10.15
N ILE A 192 17.14 11.22 -10.54
CA ILE A 192 17.08 12.38 -9.64
C ILE A 192 16.15 12.10 -8.45
N ALA A 193 14.93 11.59 -8.71
CA ALA A 193 13.99 11.21 -7.66
C ALA A 193 14.58 10.14 -6.73
N GLN A 194 15.23 9.12 -7.29
CA GLN A 194 15.92 8.07 -6.53
C GLN A 194 17.05 8.61 -5.64
N VAL A 195 17.87 9.55 -6.14
CA VAL A 195 18.92 10.19 -5.33
C VAL A 195 18.31 11.01 -4.19
N ILE A 196 17.22 11.73 -4.43
CA ILE A 196 16.51 12.47 -3.38
C ILE A 196 15.97 11.49 -2.32
N LEU A 197 15.26 10.44 -2.73
CA LEU A 197 14.76 9.41 -1.82
C LEU A 197 15.90 8.78 -1.00
N LEU A 198 17.03 8.44 -1.63
CA LEU A 198 18.20 7.92 -0.93
C LEU A 198 18.70 8.88 0.15
N VAL A 199 18.76 10.19 -0.13
CA VAL A 199 19.15 11.22 0.85
C VAL A 199 18.14 11.26 2.01
N TYR A 200 16.85 11.11 1.75
CA TYR A 200 15.82 11.04 2.79
C TYR A 200 15.99 9.80 3.67
N TYR A 201 16.16 8.61 3.09
CA TYR A 201 16.41 7.37 3.82
C TYR A 201 17.67 7.47 4.70
N LEU A 202 18.78 7.96 4.14
CA LEU A 202 20.02 8.12 4.92
C LEU A 202 19.94 9.23 5.97
N GLY A 203 19.08 10.23 5.75
CA GLY A 203 18.90 11.42 6.59
C GLY A 203 17.79 11.31 7.64
N GLN A 204 16.97 10.26 7.63
CA GLN A 204 15.74 10.18 8.42
C GLN A 204 15.93 10.46 9.92
N ASP A 205 16.98 9.93 10.54
CA ASP A 205 17.25 10.14 11.98
C ASP A 205 17.52 11.61 12.30
N LYS A 206 18.25 12.30 11.42
CA LYS A 206 18.59 13.72 11.58
C LYS A 206 17.37 14.58 11.35
N ILE A 207 16.56 14.29 10.34
CA ILE A 207 15.31 14.99 10.03
C ILE A 207 14.34 14.83 11.21
N HIS A 208 14.17 13.61 11.71
CA HIS A 208 13.32 13.29 12.84
C HIS A 208 13.76 14.05 14.11
N HIS A 209 15.04 13.98 14.46
CA HIS A 209 15.57 14.70 15.63
C HIS A 209 15.39 16.21 15.48
N PHE A 210 15.71 16.75 14.30
CA PHE A 210 15.53 18.16 14.00
C PHE A 210 14.07 18.58 14.19
N LEU A 211 13.11 17.89 13.57
CA LEU A 211 11.68 18.18 13.70
C LEU A 211 11.19 18.14 15.15
N LYS A 212 11.68 17.20 15.97
CA LYS A 212 11.32 17.12 17.39
C LYS A 212 11.81 18.31 18.23
N THR A 213 12.92 18.94 17.85
CA THR A 213 13.47 20.11 18.56
C THR A 213 12.81 21.44 18.18
N GLN A 214 12.05 21.49 17.08
CA GLN A 214 11.47 22.74 16.58
C GLN A 214 10.17 23.13 17.31
N HIS A 215 9.87 24.42 17.30
CA HIS A 215 8.58 24.96 17.74
C HIS A 215 7.43 24.36 16.91
N TRP A 216 6.26 24.16 17.53
CA TRP A 216 5.14 23.38 16.93
C TRP A 216 4.72 23.87 15.54
N LEU A 217 4.67 25.20 15.31
CA LEU A 217 4.27 25.77 14.03
C LEU A 217 5.30 25.49 12.94
N ILE A 218 6.59 25.71 13.24
CA ILE A 218 7.70 25.43 12.32
C ILE A 218 7.73 23.93 12.01
N ARG A 219 7.59 23.11 13.04
CA ARG A 219 7.53 21.65 12.93
C ARG A 219 6.41 21.19 12.00
N THR A 220 5.21 21.74 12.13
CA THR A 220 4.08 21.42 11.24
C THR A 220 4.38 21.82 9.80
N ILE A 221 4.87 23.04 9.56
CA ILE A 221 5.19 23.51 8.20
C ILE A 221 6.26 22.63 7.54
N ILE A 222 7.36 22.36 8.26
CA ILE A 222 8.46 21.55 7.74
C ILE A 222 8.00 20.11 7.50
N LEU A 223 7.16 19.54 8.37
CA LEU A 223 6.60 18.22 8.17
C LEU A 223 5.72 18.16 6.91
N LYS A 224 4.85 19.15 6.67
CA LYS A 224 4.02 19.18 5.44
C LYS A 224 4.88 19.34 4.19
N LEU A 225 5.91 20.20 4.24
CA LEU A 225 6.83 20.35 3.13
C LEU A 225 7.59 19.05 2.84
N HIS A 226 8.04 18.36 3.89
CA HIS A 226 8.68 17.04 3.80
C HIS A 226 7.76 16.03 3.11
N ILE A 227 6.49 15.96 3.52
CA ILE A 227 5.49 15.07 2.89
C ILE A 227 5.29 15.42 1.41
N LEU A 228 5.15 16.71 1.08
CA LEU A 228 4.93 17.15 -0.31
C LEU A 228 6.10 16.75 -1.24
N VAL A 229 7.33 16.94 -0.76
CA VAL A 229 8.53 16.60 -1.54
C VAL A 229 8.63 15.09 -1.75
N LEU A 230 8.36 14.30 -0.71
CA LEU A 230 8.33 12.84 -0.85
C LEU A 230 7.25 12.38 -1.83
N ALA A 231 6.03 12.91 -1.70
CA ALA A 231 4.92 12.59 -2.60
C ALA A 231 5.26 12.92 -4.06
N SER A 232 5.88 14.08 -4.30
CA SER A 232 6.36 14.48 -5.62
C SER A 232 7.41 13.51 -6.16
N CYS A 233 8.36 13.07 -5.33
CA CYS A 233 9.38 12.09 -5.75
C CYS A 233 8.75 10.74 -6.11
N TYR A 234 7.75 10.28 -5.36
CA TYR A 234 7.01 9.06 -5.65
C TYR A 234 6.21 9.16 -6.95
N ILE A 235 5.53 10.28 -7.19
CA ILE A 235 4.82 10.52 -8.46
C ILE A 235 5.80 10.47 -9.63
N VAL A 236 6.95 11.16 -9.54
CA VAL A 236 7.98 11.11 -10.58
C VAL A 236 8.52 9.69 -10.77
N GLN A 237 8.80 8.96 -9.69
CA GLN A 237 9.28 7.57 -9.76
C GLN A 237 8.27 6.66 -10.46
N TRP A 238 7.01 6.70 -10.03
CA TRP A 238 5.94 5.88 -10.59
C TRP A 238 5.72 6.21 -12.06
N GLU A 239 5.61 7.49 -12.40
CA GLU A 239 5.32 7.89 -13.77
C GLU A 239 6.47 7.56 -14.72
N MET A 240 7.72 7.86 -14.36
CA MET A 240 8.86 7.54 -15.22
C MET A 240 8.95 6.02 -15.47
N LEU A 241 8.73 5.20 -14.45
CA LEU A 241 8.74 3.74 -14.61
C LEU A 241 7.57 3.25 -15.45
N TRP A 242 6.36 3.75 -15.17
CA TRP A 242 5.16 3.40 -15.91
C TRP A 242 5.32 3.71 -17.40
N THR A 243 5.78 4.93 -17.72
CA THR A 243 6.05 5.37 -19.09
C THR A 243 7.17 4.57 -19.76
N ILE A 244 8.24 4.21 -19.03
CA ILE A 244 9.29 3.31 -19.54
C ILE A 244 8.68 1.95 -19.94
N TRP A 245 7.83 1.39 -19.09
CA TRP A 245 7.19 0.12 -19.39
C TRP A 245 6.26 0.25 -20.59
N ASP A 246 5.47 1.32 -20.69
CA ASP A 246 4.60 1.55 -21.85
C ASP A 246 5.39 1.67 -23.15
N GLN A 247 6.51 2.40 -23.18
CA GLN A 247 7.25 2.61 -24.43
C GLN A 247 8.11 1.43 -24.87
N PHE A 248 8.66 0.68 -23.90
CA PHE A 248 9.70 -0.32 -24.19
C PHE A 248 9.24 -1.76 -24.01
N THR A 249 7.94 -1.99 -23.73
CA THR A 249 7.39 -3.35 -23.73
C THR A 249 6.30 -3.57 -24.77
N PRO A 250 6.15 -4.82 -25.26
CA PRO A 250 5.06 -5.14 -26.17
C PRO A 250 3.70 -4.90 -25.51
N HIS A 251 2.82 -4.16 -26.19
CA HIS A 251 1.43 -3.92 -25.79
C HIS A 251 0.51 -5.12 -26.02
N GLU A 252 1.05 -6.34 -25.93
CA GLU A 252 0.26 -7.55 -26.06
C GLU A 252 -0.33 -7.90 -24.69
N TRP A 253 -1.66 -7.93 -24.56
CA TRP A 253 -2.34 -8.14 -23.28
C TRP A 253 -1.81 -9.34 -22.47
N TYR A 254 -1.44 -10.44 -23.15
CA TYR A 254 -0.93 -11.63 -22.50
C TYR A 254 0.49 -11.43 -21.95
N PHE A 255 1.32 -10.62 -22.61
CA PHE A 255 2.65 -10.29 -22.14
C PHE A 255 2.53 -9.48 -20.84
N GLU A 256 1.73 -8.42 -20.85
CA GLU A 256 1.57 -7.55 -19.70
C GLU A 256 0.88 -8.23 -18.51
N THR A 257 -0.14 -9.06 -18.78
CA THR A 257 -0.78 -9.89 -17.75
C THR A 257 0.23 -10.88 -17.16
N THR A 258 1.04 -11.53 -18.00
CA THR A 258 2.07 -12.49 -17.52
C THR A 258 3.12 -11.78 -16.67
N VAL A 259 3.57 -10.61 -17.09
CA VAL A 259 4.54 -9.80 -16.35
C VAL A 259 3.97 -9.35 -15.00
N SER A 260 2.70 -8.92 -14.97
CA SER A 260 2.02 -8.49 -13.74
C SER A 260 1.79 -9.63 -12.75
N ILE A 261 1.43 -10.81 -13.26
CA ILE A 261 1.32 -12.02 -12.45
C ILE A 261 2.71 -12.45 -11.94
N ALA A 262 3.73 -12.38 -12.78
CA ALA A 262 5.10 -12.69 -12.38
C ALA A 262 5.64 -11.71 -11.31
N SER A 263 5.35 -10.42 -11.43
CA SER A 263 5.71 -9.42 -10.42
C SER A 263 4.95 -9.64 -9.11
N LEU A 264 3.67 -10.01 -9.17
CA LEU A 264 2.89 -10.42 -7.99
C LEU A 264 3.52 -11.62 -7.27
N PHE A 265 3.93 -12.66 -8.01
CA PHE A 265 4.64 -13.80 -7.43
C PHE A 265 6.00 -13.40 -6.86
N ALA A 266 6.74 -12.53 -7.54
CA ALA A 266 8.02 -12.02 -7.04
C ALA A 266 7.84 -11.25 -5.73
N LEU A 267 6.80 -10.42 -5.57
CA LEU A 267 6.47 -9.75 -4.32
C LEU A 267 6.24 -10.76 -3.18
N ILE A 268 5.47 -11.82 -3.44
CA ILE A 268 5.26 -12.90 -2.46
C ILE A 268 6.58 -13.58 -2.09
N VAL A 269 7.49 -13.78 -3.03
CA VAL A 269 8.80 -14.40 -2.76
C VAL A 269 9.72 -13.48 -1.95
N PHE A 270 9.76 -12.18 -2.27
CA PHE A 270 10.68 -11.23 -1.61
C PHE A 270 10.19 -10.79 -0.23
N ILE A 271 8.89 -10.55 -0.07
CA ILE A 271 8.31 -9.95 1.14
C ILE A 271 7.50 -10.98 1.95
N GLY A 272 7.05 -12.07 1.30
CA GLY A 272 6.14 -13.05 1.89
C GLY A 272 4.67 -12.66 1.78
N HIS A 273 4.35 -11.36 1.66
CA HIS A 273 2.99 -10.84 1.70
C HIS A 273 2.65 -9.81 0.62
N LEU A 274 1.35 -9.64 0.37
CA LEU A 274 0.80 -8.70 -0.62
C LEU A 274 0.26 -7.39 -0.02
N SER A 275 0.51 -7.11 1.26
CA SER A 275 -0.01 -5.88 1.90
C SER A 275 0.48 -4.60 1.23
N ASP A 276 1.69 -4.62 0.66
CA ASP A 276 2.32 -3.44 0.04
C ASP A 276 1.68 -3.04 -1.30
N LEU A 277 0.82 -3.90 -1.86
CA LEU A 277 -0.04 -3.57 -2.99
C LEU A 277 -1.34 -2.88 -2.58
N VAL A 278 -1.73 -3.00 -1.31
CA VAL A 278 -2.96 -2.41 -0.79
C VAL A 278 -2.67 -0.99 -0.34
N CYS A 279 -3.35 -0.02 -0.94
CA CYS A 279 -3.24 1.39 -0.60
C CYS A 279 -4.60 1.96 -0.19
N SER A 280 -4.76 3.28 -0.17
CA SER A 280 -6.08 3.91 -0.04
C SER A 280 -7.05 3.34 -1.10
N PRO A 281 -8.33 3.10 -0.80
CA PRO A 281 -9.06 3.55 0.38
C PRO A 281 -8.92 2.65 1.62
N PHE A 282 -8.14 1.56 1.61
CA PHE A 282 -8.01 0.67 2.78
C PHE A 282 -7.04 1.17 3.84
N VAL A 283 -6.00 1.88 3.40
CA VAL A 283 -4.95 2.39 4.29
C VAL A 283 -4.89 3.90 4.16
N PHE A 284 -5.02 4.58 5.29
CA PHE A 284 -4.74 6.00 5.43
C PHE A 284 -3.75 6.19 6.58
N SER A 285 -2.89 7.17 6.43
CA SER A 285 -1.94 7.55 7.47
C SER A 285 -2.31 8.92 8.01
N TYR A 286 -2.03 9.10 9.29
CA TYR A 286 -2.13 10.37 9.97
C TYR A 286 -0.79 11.07 9.91
N ASP A 287 -0.83 12.39 9.74
CA ASP A 287 0.36 13.23 9.65
C ASP A 287 1.08 13.33 11.02
N SER A 288 1.84 12.29 11.38
CA SER A 288 2.73 12.25 12.54
C SER A 288 4.19 12.25 12.12
N ILE A 289 5.06 12.73 13.00
CA ILE A 289 6.51 12.74 12.75
C ILE A 289 7.04 11.30 12.73
N GLU A 290 6.48 10.46 13.59
CA GLU A 290 6.84 9.06 13.75
C GLU A 290 6.57 8.27 12.47
N TYR A 291 5.41 8.47 11.83
CA TYR A 291 5.00 7.71 10.65
C TYR A 291 5.50 8.32 9.33
N CYS A 292 5.75 9.64 9.28
CA CYS A 292 6.13 10.31 8.03
C CYS A 292 7.63 10.38 7.78
N VAL A 293 8.46 10.19 8.82
CA VAL A 293 9.91 10.35 8.70
C VAL A 293 10.64 9.01 8.68
N PHE A 294 10.15 8.00 9.41
CA PHE A 294 10.81 6.71 9.48
C PHE A 294 10.26 5.72 8.45
N PHE A 295 11.15 5.25 7.58
CA PHE A 295 10.89 4.19 6.61
C PHE A 295 11.37 2.85 7.17
N GLY A 296 10.45 2.11 7.80
CA GLY A 296 10.72 0.79 8.37
C GLY A 296 10.78 -0.32 7.34
N CYS A 297 11.62 -1.33 7.57
CA CYS A 297 11.60 -2.60 6.85
C CYS A 297 11.60 -3.77 7.84
N PRO A 298 10.82 -4.84 7.60
CA PRO A 298 10.81 -6.02 8.45
C PRO A 298 12.15 -6.79 8.47
N LEU A 299 13.10 -6.52 7.57
CA LEU A 299 14.39 -7.23 7.50
C LEU A 299 15.46 -6.73 8.50
N LEU A 300 15.07 -6.04 9.58
CA LEU A 300 16.03 -5.51 10.54
C LEU A 300 16.72 -6.61 11.34
N THR A 301 18.03 -6.79 11.08
CA THR A 301 18.92 -7.49 12.01
C THR A 301 19.41 -6.48 13.06
N ARG A 302 19.23 -6.81 14.34
CA ARG A 302 19.46 -5.94 15.52
C ARG A 302 20.89 -5.39 15.66
N GLU A 303 21.85 -5.88 14.87
CA GLU A 303 23.28 -5.63 15.06
C GLU A 303 23.91 -4.64 14.04
N MET A 304 23.12 -4.08 13.11
CA MET A 304 23.66 -3.20 12.07
C MET A 304 23.61 -1.71 12.43
N LYS A 305 24.61 -0.94 11.98
CA LYS A 305 24.59 0.53 12.08
C LYS A 305 23.39 1.09 11.31
N THR A 306 22.72 2.09 11.86
CA THR A 306 21.47 2.67 11.32
C THR A 306 21.56 3.07 9.85
N TRP A 307 22.64 3.72 9.42
CA TRP A 307 22.80 4.11 8.01
C TRP A 307 22.81 2.92 7.04
N LYS A 308 23.33 1.75 7.47
CA LYS A 308 23.35 0.54 6.64
C LYS A 308 21.95 -0.05 6.52
N ILE A 309 21.20 -0.03 7.62
CA ILE A 309 19.80 -0.46 7.64
C ILE A 309 19.00 0.43 6.70
N ASN A 310 19.12 1.75 6.83
CA ASN A 310 18.40 2.70 5.98
C ASN A 310 18.75 2.52 4.49
N PHE A 311 20.01 2.27 4.17
CA PHE A 311 20.45 1.99 2.81
C PHE A 311 19.87 0.69 2.24
N ILE A 312 19.84 -0.38 3.04
CA ILE A 312 19.22 -1.66 2.65
C ILE A 312 17.71 -1.47 2.47
N ASN A 313 17.05 -0.75 3.37
CA ASN A 313 15.62 -0.44 3.27
C ASN A 313 15.32 0.31 1.98
N TYR A 314 16.13 1.31 1.63
CA TYR A 314 16.01 2.03 0.37
C TYR A 314 16.14 1.08 -0.83
N ILE A 315 17.18 0.24 -0.89
CA ILE A 315 17.34 -0.70 -2.02
C ILE A 315 16.15 -1.65 -2.12
N LEU A 316 15.74 -2.25 -0.99
CA LEU A 316 14.66 -3.22 -1.01
C LEU A 316 13.34 -2.56 -1.40
N TYR A 317 12.95 -1.48 -0.73
CA TYR A 317 11.65 -0.86 -0.98
C TYR A 317 11.61 -0.06 -2.28
N GLU A 318 12.54 0.87 -2.47
CA GLU A 318 12.47 1.81 -3.59
C GLU A 318 12.90 1.20 -4.91
N ILE A 319 13.89 0.31 -4.89
CA ILE A 319 14.43 -0.28 -6.11
C ILE A 319 13.73 -1.60 -6.45
N ILE A 320 13.41 -2.45 -5.47
CA ILE A 320 12.84 -3.78 -5.75
C ILE A 320 11.32 -3.77 -5.62
N ILE A 321 10.79 -3.48 -4.43
CA ILE A 321 9.36 -3.64 -4.13
C ILE A 321 8.52 -2.65 -4.92
N SER A 322 8.89 -1.36 -4.94
CA SER A 322 8.18 -0.31 -5.67
C SER A 322 8.07 -0.63 -7.17
N ASN A 323 9.17 -1.07 -7.80
CA ASN A 323 9.16 -1.50 -9.20
C ASN A 323 8.22 -2.68 -9.46
N LEU A 324 8.26 -3.72 -8.62
CA LEU A 324 7.35 -4.87 -8.75
C LEU A 324 5.88 -4.47 -8.53
N SER A 325 5.62 -3.54 -7.62
CA SER A 325 4.29 -2.98 -7.40
C SER A 325 3.80 -2.23 -8.64
N ILE A 326 4.61 -1.33 -9.21
CA ILE A 326 4.28 -0.59 -10.45
C ILE A 326 3.97 -1.55 -11.59
N MET A 327 4.81 -2.56 -11.81
CA MET A 327 4.58 -3.56 -12.86
C MET A 327 3.25 -4.31 -12.66
N THR A 328 2.93 -4.65 -11.42
CA THR A 328 1.67 -5.32 -11.09
C THR A 328 0.47 -4.40 -11.36
N TRP A 329 0.49 -3.17 -10.82
CA TRP A 329 -0.58 -2.19 -11.01
C TRP A 329 -0.81 -1.87 -12.49
N ARG A 330 0.27 -1.64 -13.25
CA ARG A 330 0.23 -1.33 -14.68
C ARG A 330 -0.56 -2.35 -15.49
N GLY A 331 -0.20 -3.64 -15.43
CA GLY A 331 -0.89 -4.59 -16.30
C GLY A 331 -2.33 -4.86 -15.87
N PHE A 332 -2.68 -4.69 -14.59
CA PHE A 332 -4.10 -4.72 -14.19
C PHE A 332 -4.87 -3.50 -14.72
N TYR A 333 -4.28 -2.31 -14.73
CA TYR A 333 -4.87 -1.13 -15.36
C TYR A 333 -5.11 -1.35 -16.85
N HIS A 334 -4.08 -1.77 -17.59
CA HIS A 334 -4.20 -1.99 -19.02
C HIS A 334 -5.20 -3.10 -19.37
N CYS A 335 -5.29 -4.16 -18.57
CA CYS A 335 -6.36 -5.16 -18.72
C CYS A 335 -7.77 -4.54 -18.58
N LEU A 336 -7.95 -3.57 -17.69
CA LEU A 336 -9.23 -2.89 -17.55
C LEU A 336 -9.47 -1.93 -18.71
N ASP A 337 -8.46 -1.21 -19.16
CA ASP A 337 -8.57 -0.26 -20.28
C ASP A 337 -8.92 -0.95 -21.60
N GLU A 338 -8.31 -2.10 -21.89
CA GLU A 338 -8.55 -2.84 -23.13
C GLU A 338 -9.88 -3.61 -23.14
N TYR A 339 -10.31 -4.15 -21.99
CA TYR A 339 -11.43 -5.11 -21.93
C TYR A 339 -12.71 -4.58 -21.28
N LEU A 340 -12.63 -3.56 -20.40
CA LEU A 340 -13.80 -3.06 -19.68
C LEU A 340 -14.42 -1.87 -20.41
N TYR A 341 -15.35 -2.15 -21.34
CA TYR A 341 -16.09 -1.13 -22.10
C TYR A 341 -15.19 -0.06 -22.73
N PRO A 342 -14.22 -0.45 -23.61
CA PRO A 342 -13.26 0.49 -24.19
C PRO A 342 -13.92 1.62 -24.98
N ASP A 343 -15.12 1.41 -25.53
CA ASP A 343 -15.86 2.40 -26.30
C ASP A 343 -16.66 3.42 -25.46
N ASP A 344 -16.87 3.14 -24.17
CA ASP A 344 -17.68 3.94 -23.25
C ASP A 344 -16.95 4.18 -21.93
N VAL A 345 -16.11 5.22 -21.94
CA VAL A 345 -15.24 5.62 -20.82
C VAL A 345 -16.05 5.88 -19.54
N ALA A 346 -17.21 6.52 -19.66
CA ALA A 346 -18.05 6.85 -18.50
C ALA A 346 -18.66 5.59 -17.87
N LEU A 347 -19.16 4.66 -18.70
CA LEU A 347 -19.67 3.37 -18.23
C LEU A 347 -18.56 2.52 -17.61
N SER A 348 -17.37 2.50 -18.24
CA SER A 348 -16.19 1.81 -17.74
C SER A 348 -15.79 2.31 -16.35
N ALA A 349 -15.66 3.64 -16.18
CA ALA A 349 -15.34 4.26 -14.90
C ALA A 349 -16.40 3.99 -13.83
N GLY A 350 -17.69 4.11 -14.18
CA GLY A 350 -18.80 3.84 -13.28
C GLY A 350 -18.83 2.38 -12.77
N ILE A 351 -18.60 1.41 -13.66
CA ILE A 351 -18.51 -0.01 -13.28
C ILE A 351 -17.29 -0.26 -12.41
N CYS A 352 -16.15 0.36 -12.72
CA CYS A 352 -14.96 0.30 -11.89
C CYS A 352 -15.24 0.76 -10.45
N LEU A 353 -15.87 1.92 -10.28
CA LEU A 353 -16.24 2.41 -8.95
C LEU A 353 -17.22 1.49 -8.22
N ILE A 354 -18.26 1.00 -8.92
CA ILE A 354 -19.22 0.08 -8.32
C ILE A 354 -18.52 -1.19 -7.83
N LEU A 355 -17.71 -1.84 -8.65
CA LEU A 355 -16.98 -3.05 -8.27
C LEU A 355 -15.96 -2.78 -7.15
N GLY A 356 -15.24 -1.67 -7.24
CA GLY A 356 -14.29 -1.22 -6.22
C GLY A 356 -14.96 -1.08 -4.85
N TYR A 357 -16.09 -0.35 -4.77
CA TYR A 357 -16.81 -0.12 -3.52
C TYR A 357 -17.61 -1.32 -3.01
N VAL A 358 -18.15 -2.15 -3.92
CA VAL A 358 -18.81 -3.43 -3.56
C VAL A 358 -17.83 -4.39 -2.90
N LEU A 359 -16.53 -4.33 -3.23
CA LEU A 359 -15.50 -5.08 -2.52
C LEU A 359 -15.01 -4.35 -1.26
N TYR A 360 -14.80 -3.04 -1.33
CA TYR A 360 -14.26 -2.24 -0.23
C TYR A 360 -15.13 -2.29 1.02
N PHE A 361 -16.43 -1.96 0.94
CA PHE A 361 -17.26 -1.83 2.13
C PHE A 361 -17.42 -3.16 2.88
N PRO A 362 -17.69 -4.31 2.23
CA PRO A 362 -17.71 -5.59 2.93
C PRO A 362 -16.36 -5.96 3.54
N LEU A 363 -15.25 -5.73 2.82
CA LEU A 363 -13.91 -6.01 3.36
C LEU A 363 -13.57 -5.12 4.56
N MET A 364 -14.14 -3.91 4.67
CA MET A 364 -13.97 -3.04 5.83
C MET A 364 -14.90 -3.40 6.99
N TYR A 365 -16.20 -3.50 6.77
CA TYR A 365 -17.16 -3.73 7.85
C TYR A 365 -17.16 -5.16 8.39
N PHE A 366 -16.77 -6.14 7.58
CA PHE A 366 -16.79 -7.54 7.97
C PHE A 366 -15.41 -8.10 8.30
N GLN A 367 -14.39 -7.27 8.57
CA GLN A 367 -13.05 -7.78 8.96
C GLN A 367 -13.13 -8.74 10.15
N THR A 368 -13.69 -8.29 11.27
CA THR A 368 -13.86 -9.10 12.48
C THR A 368 -14.77 -10.29 12.22
N TYR A 369 -15.87 -10.10 11.48
CA TYR A 369 -16.79 -11.19 11.15
C TYR A 369 -16.14 -12.27 10.28
N LEU A 370 -15.28 -11.89 9.33
CA LEU A 370 -14.52 -12.85 8.50
C LEU A 370 -13.52 -13.65 9.34
N GLU A 371 -12.96 -13.05 10.39
CA GLU A 371 -12.12 -13.74 11.35
C GLU A 371 -12.91 -14.71 12.24
N GLU A 372 -14.08 -14.30 12.73
CA GLU A 372 -14.99 -15.18 13.47
C GLU A 372 -15.51 -16.33 12.62
N LEU A 373 -15.86 -16.06 11.35
CA LEU A 373 -16.26 -17.10 10.40
C LEU A 373 -15.14 -18.08 10.10
N ASN A 374 -13.91 -17.57 9.98
CA ASN A 374 -12.74 -18.41 9.80
C ASN A 374 -12.58 -19.41 10.97
N LEU A 375 -12.85 -18.98 12.21
CA LEU A 375 -12.82 -19.88 13.38
C LEU A 375 -13.99 -20.87 13.39
N LYS A 376 -15.15 -20.50 12.83
CA LYS A 376 -16.37 -21.31 12.84
C LYS A 376 -16.35 -22.46 11.82
N TYR A 377 -15.70 -22.28 10.68
CA TYR A 377 -15.72 -23.27 9.60
C TYR A 377 -14.41 -24.07 9.54
N GLU A 378 -14.49 -25.38 9.82
CA GLU A 378 -13.32 -26.28 9.92
C GLU A 378 -12.34 -26.18 8.73
N PHE A 379 -12.85 -26.02 7.51
CA PHE A 379 -12.00 -25.86 6.32
C PHE A 379 -11.16 -24.58 6.37
N TRP A 380 -11.78 -23.45 6.70
CA TRP A 380 -11.08 -22.16 6.78
C TRP A 380 -10.15 -22.12 7.99
N THR A 381 -10.58 -22.67 9.13
CA THR A 381 -9.72 -22.89 10.30
C THR A 381 -8.49 -23.70 9.92
N PHE A 382 -8.67 -24.80 9.19
CA PHE A 382 -7.56 -25.64 8.71
C PHE A 382 -6.63 -24.85 7.79
N VAL A 383 -7.16 -24.12 6.81
CA VAL A 383 -6.34 -23.33 5.88
C VAL A 383 -5.59 -22.21 6.61
N SER A 384 -6.23 -21.50 7.52
CA SER A 384 -5.59 -20.39 8.25
C SER A 384 -4.54 -20.85 9.25
N ILE A 385 -4.71 -22.02 9.88
CA ILE A 385 -3.70 -22.60 10.77
C ILE A 385 -2.53 -23.20 9.99
N ASN A 386 -2.79 -23.96 8.92
CA ASN A 386 -1.73 -24.66 8.19
C ASN A 386 -1.03 -23.77 7.14
N PHE A 387 -1.73 -22.77 6.61
CA PHE A 387 -1.24 -21.86 5.58
C PHE A 387 -1.62 -20.39 5.88
N PRO A 388 -1.20 -19.84 7.04
CA PRO A 388 -1.60 -18.50 7.48
C PRO A 388 -1.22 -17.41 6.47
N GLN A 389 -0.03 -17.53 5.86
CA GLN A 389 0.45 -16.58 4.87
C GLN A 389 -0.40 -16.60 3.58
N PHE A 390 -0.82 -17.79 3.14
CA PHE A 390 -1.65 -17.93 1.95
C PHE A 390 -3.03 -17.31 2.17
N TYR A 391 -3.67 -17.61 3.31
CA TYR A 391 -4.95 -17.01 3.69
C TYR A 391 -4.87 -15.49 3.76
N ARG A 392 -3.79 -14.94 4.34
CA ARG A 392 -3.56 -13.50 4.38
C ARG A 392 -3.36 -12.90 2.98
N ASN A 393 -2.60 -13.55 2.11
CA ASN A 393 -2.37 -13.09 0.74
C ASN A 393 -3.65 -13.09 -0.09
N ILE A 394 -4.59 -14.03 0.12
CA ILE A 394 -5.91 -13.97 -0.52
C ILE A 394 -6.66 -12.70 -0.12
N ARG A 395 -6.66 -12.35 1.17
CA ARG A 395 -7.35 -11.13 1.65
C ARG A 395 -6.71 -9.86 1.09
N HIS A 396 -5.39 -9.79 1.06
CA HIS A 396 -4.68 -8.66 0.44
C HIS A 396 -4.90 -8.60 -1.06
N LEU A 397 -5.00 -9.73 -1.75
CA LEU A 397 -5.32 -9.77 -3.18
C LEU A 397 -6.73 -9.22 -3.45
N LEU A 398 -7.73 -9.58 -2.64
CA LEU A 398 -9.08 -9.02 -2.75
C LEU A 398 -9.11 -7.51 -2.49
N ALA A 399 -8.39 -7.04 -1.48
CA ALA A 399 -8.26 -5.61 -1.20
C ALA A 399 -7.51 -4.87 -2.31
N PHE A 400 -6.44 -5.46 -2.86
CA PHE A 400 -5.70 -4.91 -4.00
C PHE A 400 -6.60 -4.80 -5.24
N VAL A 401 -7.38 -5.83 -5.58
CA VAL A 401 -8.34 -5.77 -6.69
C VAL A 401 -9.34 -4.63 -6.47
N SER A 402 -9.87 -4.50 -5.26
CA SER A 402 -10.75 -3.37 -4.89
C SER A 402 -10.05 -2.02 -5.07
N CYS A 403 -8.77 -1.89 -4.68
CA CYS A 403 -7.97 -0.68 -4.90
C CYS A 403 -7.84 -0.35 -6.39
N VAL A 404 -7.44 -1.31 -7.23
CA VAL A 404 -7.28 -1.11 -8.68
C VAL A 404 -8.57 -0.58 -9.29
N PHE A 405 -9.71 -1.22 -8.99
CA PHE A 405 -11.01 -0.80 -9.49
C PHE A 405 -11.41 0.61 -9.01
N ALA A 406 -11.22 0.91 -7.73
CA ALA A 406 -11.58 2.21 -7.16
C ALA A 406 -10.67 3.33 -7.70
N TRP A 407 -9.36 3.13 -7.71
CA TRP A 407 -8.40 4.10 -8.24
C TRP A 407 -8.65 4.38 -9.72
N ARG A 408 -8.72 3.35 -10.58
CA ARG A 408 -8.98 3.53 -12.00
C ARG A 408 -10.30 4.28 -12.22
N GLY A 409 -11.34 3.89 -11.49
CA GLY A 409 -12.65 4.53 -11.58
C GLY A 409 -12.60 6.03 -11.33
N TYR A 410 -11.92 6.48 -10.27
CA TYR A 410 -11.74 7.92 -10.01
C TYR A 410 -10.77 8.57 -10.96
N TRP A 411 -9.68 7.89 -11.34
CA TRP A 411 -8.68 8.41 -12.25
C TRP A 411 -9.31 8.80 -13.59
N VAL A 412 -10.05 7.87 -14.19
CA VAL A 412 -10.76 8.10 -15.46
C VAL A 412 -11.84 9.18 -15.35
N LEU A 413 -12.51 9.30 -14.19
CA LEU A 413 -13.42 10.42 -13.95
C LEU A 413 -12.68 11.76 -13.84
N CYS A 414 -11.49 11.79 -13.25
CA CYS A 414 -10.69 13.00 -13.20
C CYS A 414 -10.29 13.40 -14.63
N ASP A 415 -9.72 12.47 -15.40
CA ASP A 415 -9.33 12.71 -16.80
C ASP A 415 -10.51 13.23 -17.65
N ALA A 416 -11.71 12.66 -17.47
CA ALA A 416 -12.87 13.03 -18.29
C ALA A 416 -13.54 14.36 -17.92
N TYR A 417 -13.39 14.84 -16.68
CA TYR A 417 -14.18 15.97 -16.16
C TYR A 417 -13.36 17.12 -15.55
N VAL A 418 -12.06 16.95 -15.36
CA VAL A 418 -11.17 17.99 -14.81
C VAL A 418 -10.61 18.85 -15.96
N ASP A 419 -11.46 19.72 -16.51
CA ASP A 419 -11.04 20.79 -17.42
C ASP A 419 -11.70 22.11 -16.99
N ILE A 420 -10.96 22.94 -16.24
CA ILE A 420 -11.51 24.12 -15.55
C ILE A 420 -11.02 25.44 -16.16
N PHE A 421 -9.73 25.55 -16.50
CA PHE A 421 -9.11 26.86 -16.80
C PHE A 421 -8.58 27.06 -18.22
N TYR A 422 -8.85 26.16 -19.18
CA TYR A 422 -8.31 26.16 -20.56
C TYR A 422 -6.76 26.06 -20.65
N ASP A 423 -6.03 26.37 -19.58
CA ASP A 423 -4.61 26.12 -19.40
C ASP A 423 -4.44 24.89 -18.48
N TYR A 424 -4.04 23.78 -19.10
CA TYR A 424 -3.88 22.49 -18.41
C TYR A 424 -2.81 22.54 -17.32
N TYR A 425 -1.67 23.18 -17.60
CA TYR A 425 -0.59 23.28 -16.64
C TYR A 425 -1.05 23.99 -15.37
N LEU A 426 -1.72 25.15 -15.52
CA LEU A 426 -2.25 25.88 -14.38
C LEU A 426 -3.38 25.12 -13.67
N THR A 427 -4.23 24.42 -14.41
CA THR A 427 -5.33 23.61 -13.85
C THR A 427 -4.78 22.49 -12.96
N TYR A 428 -3.88 21.65 -13.49
CA TYR A 428 -3.30 20.56 -12.73
C TYR A 428 -2.44 21.06 -11.57
N LEU A 429 -1.65 22.13 -11.75
CA LEU A 429 -0.86 22.72 -10.66
C LEU A 429 -1.75 23.24 -9.53
N PHE A 430 -2.83 23.93 -9.87
CA PHE A 430 -3.78 24.44 -8.90
C PHE A 430 -4.46 23.30 -8.13
N LEU A 431 -4.96 22.27 -8.83
CA LEU A 431 -5.66 21.14 -8.21
C LEU A 431 -4.72 20.23 -7.42
N TYR A 432 -3.49 20.04 -7.87
CA TYR A 432 -2.42 19.38 -7.13
C TYR A 432 -2.15 20.08 -5.79
N LEU A 433 -1.97 21.40 -5.79
CA LEU A 433 -1.74 22.18 -4.56
C LEU A 433 -2.99 22.26 -3.68
N LEU A 434 -4.18 22.38 -4.28
CA LEU A 434 -5.45 22.46 -3.56
C LEU A 434 -5.77 21.15 -2.86
N SER A 435 -5.68 20.02 -3.57
CA SER A 435 -5.90 18.69 -3.00
C SER A 435 -4.91 18.42 -1.87
N PHE A 436 -3.63 18.74 -2.06
CA PHE A 436 -2.63 18.64 -1.00
C PHE A 436 -2.94 19.51 0.22
N ALA A 437 -3.38 20.76 0.00
CA ALA A 437 -3.77 21.66 1.08
C ALA A 437 -4.98 21.11 1.86
N VAL A 438 -5.98 20.56 1.17
CA VAL A 438 -7.13 19.90 1.80
C VAL A 438 -6.68 18.67 2.60
N LEU A 439 -5.83 17.81 2.05
CA LEU A 439 -5.28 16.66 2.78
C LEU A 439 -4.45 17.09 4.00
N CYS A 440 -3.70 18.19 3.92
CA CYS A 440 -2.98 18.78 5.05
C CYS A 440 -3.92 19.28 6.16
N LEU A 441 -5.03 19.92 5.78
CA LEU A 441 -6.06 20.38 6.72
C LEU A 441 -6.74 19.20 7.40
N LEU A 442 -6.95 18.12 6.66
CA LEU A 442 -7.44 16.85 7.19
C LEU A 442 -6.34 16.09 7.96
N GLN A 443 -5.06 16.47 7.93
CA GLN A 443 -3.99 15.72 8.60
C GLN A 443 -3.79 14.28 8.06
N THR A 444 -4.03 14.10 6.76
CA THR A 444 -3.86 12.83 6.00
C THR A 444 -3.01 13.06 4.74
N ALA A 445 -2.18 14.10 4.72
CA ALA A 445 -1.29 14.33 3.59
C ALA A 445 -0.27 13.19 3.43
N SER A 446 0.13 12.53 4.50
CA SER A 446 1.06 11.41 4.49
C SER A 446 0.54 10.20 3.71
N SER A 447 -0.79 10.07 3.57
CA SER A 447 -1.43 9.06 2.73
C SER A 447 -1.06 9.17 1.25
N THR A 448 -0.51 10.32 0.81
CA THR A 448 0.00 10.47 -0.56
C THR A 448 1.33 9.75 -0.78
N ASN A 449 2.02 9.31 0.27
CA ASN A 449 3.27 8.56 0.18
C ASN A 449 2.98 7.06 0.25
N GLY A 450 3.59 6.25 -0.61
CA GLY A 450 3.59 4.79 -0.44
C GLY A 450 4.96 4.33 0.09
N PRO A 451 5.09 3.26 0.88
CA PRO A 451 4.13 2.52 1.70
C PRO A 451 3.91 3.17 3.08
N LEU A 452 2.71 3.02 3.63
CA LEU A 452 2.33 3.61 4.92
C LEU A 452 2.70 2.68 6.08
N SER A 453 3.33 3.22 7.12
CA SER A 453 3.40 2.55 8.41
C SER A 453 1.98 2.43 9.00
N ASN A 454 1.64 1.26 9.53
CA ASN A 454 0.35 1.06 10.18
C ASN A 454 0.12 2.09 11.29
N MET A 455 -1.05 2.72 11.27
CA MET A 455 -1.55 3.47 12.41
C MET A 455 -1.95 2.50 13.52
N GLU A 456 -1.70 2.89 14.77
CA GLU A 456 -2.21 2.15 15.93
C GLU A 456 -3.74 2.21 15.94
N ASN A 457 -4.39 1.05 16.05
CA ASN A 457 -5.84 0.94 16.14
C ASN A 457 -6.25 0.90 17.62
N GLU A 458 -6.36 2.07 18.26
CA GLU A 458 -6.71 2.19 19.69
C GLU A 458 -8.02 1.46 20.07
N HIS A 459 -8.95 1.31 19.11
CA HIS A 459 -10.26 0.73 19.35
C HIS A 459 -10.43 -0.69 18.79
N ASN A 460 -9.40 -1.24 18.14
CA ASN A 460 -9.43 -2.50 17.41
C ASN A 460 -10.64 -2.66 16.46
N PHE A 461 -11.12 -1.56 15.87
CA PHE A 461 -12.28 -1.58 14.96
C PHE A 461 -12.02 -2.38 13.68
N PHE A 462 -10.77 -2.34 13.22
CA PHE A 462 -10.33 -2.86 11.93
C PHE A 462 -8.97 -3.54 12.15
N PRO A 463 -8.97 -4.83 12.55
CA PRO A 463 -7.76 -5.52 12.99
C PRO A 463 -6.76 -5.75 11.85
N LEU A 464 -7.20 -5.72 10.59
CA LEU A 464 -6.38 -6.07 9.43
C LEU A 464 -5.88 -4.86 8.67
N TYR A 465 -6.80 -3.94 8.39
CA TYR A 465 -6.48 -2.66 7.77
C TYR A 465 -6.82 -1.61 8.80
N PRO A 466 -5.84 -1.14 9.61
CA PRO A 466 -6.09 -0.16 10.67
C PRO A 466 -6.56 1.14 10.04
N HIS A 467 -7.86 1.21 9.86
CA HIS A 467 -8.58 2.30 9.23
C HIS A 467 -9.11 3.16 10.35
N CYS A 468 -8.18 3.82 11.05
CA CYS A 468 -8.45 4.47 12.33
C CYS A 468 -8.15 5.96 12.28
N TYR A 469 -8.13 6.52 11.09
CA TYR A 469 -7.83 7.93 10.89
C TYR A 469 -8.85 8.84 11.59
N VAL A 470 -10.15 8.59 11.44
CA VAL A 470 -11.21 9.43 12.04
C VAL A 470 -11.19 9.29 13.56
N SER A 471 -11.04 8.06 14.05
CA SER A 471 -10.93 7.78 15.48
C SER A 471 -9.68 8.42 16.10
N THR A 472 -8.53 8.36 15.42
CA THR A 472 -7.27 8.98 15.86
C THR A 472 -7.36 10.51 15.89
N VAL A 473 -7.93 11.12 14.84
CA VAL A 473 -8.14 12.58 14.78
C VAL A 473 -9.05 13.02 15.92
N HIS A 474 -10.14 12.29 16.15
CA HIS A 474 -11.07 12.56 17.23
C HIS A 474 -10.40 12.46 18.60
N GLY A 475 -9.63 11.40 18.86
CA GLY A 475 -8.86 11.24 20.10
C GLY A 475 -7.90 12.40 20.36
N LYS A 476 -7.12 12.80 19.34
CA LYS A 476 -6.18 13.92 19.44
C LYS A 476 -6.85 15.28 19.65
N ILE A 477 -8.03 15.49 19.08
CA ILE A 477 -8.82 16.71 19.33
C ILE A 477 -9.25 16.76 20.79
N LEU A 478 -9.76 15.65 21.33
CA LEU A 478 -10.18 15.58 22.74
C LEU A 478 -9.02 15.74 23.73
N ASP A 479 -7.83 15.24 23.38
CA ASP A 479 -6.63 15.36 24.21
C ASP A 479 -5.99 16.75 24.16
N HIS A 480 -6.41 17.62 23.24
CA HIS A 480 -5.81 18.93 23.11
C HIS A 480 -6.12 19.78 24.37
N PRO A 481 -5.12 20.44 25.00
CA PRO A 481 -5.27 21.14 26.29
C PRO A 481 -6.40 22.15 26.33
N TYR A 482 -6.72 22.76 25.19
CA TYR A 482 -7.84 23.68 25.04
C TYR A 482 -9.19 23.04 25.44
N PHE A 483 -9.44 21.80 25.03
CA PHE A 483 -10.68 21.07 25.37
C PHE A 483 -10.64 20.46 26.77
N GLN A 484 -9.46 20.22 27.33
CA GLN A 484 -9.30 19.76 28.72
C GLN A 484 -9.47 20.88 29.76
N SER A 485 -9.51 22.14 29.33
CA SER A 485 -9.44 23.32 30.21
C SER A 485 -10.77 23.83 30.78
N GLN A 486 -11.83 23.02 30.85
CA GLN A 486 -12.91 23.31 31.79
C GLN A 486 -12.60 22.62 33.12
N PRO A 487 -11.95 23.30 34.08
CA PRO A 487 -12.08 22.88 35.46
C PRO A 487 -13.59 22.93 35.73
N VAL A 488 -14.18 21.75 35.93
CA VAL A 488 -15.42 21.69 36.69
C VAL A 488 -15.02 22.30 38.03
N GLU A 489 -15.36 23.57 38.23
CA GLU A 489 -15.34 24.18 39.55
C GLU A 489 -16.18 23.23 40.39
N GLU A 490 -15.50 22.38 41.17
CA GLU A 490 -16.13 21.64 42.24
C GLU A 490 -16.79 22.70 43.09
N ASN A 491 -18.10 22.86 42.91
CA ASN A 491 -18.97 23.53 43.84
C ASN A 491 -18.92 22.71 45.14
N THR A 492 -17.85 22.89 45.89
CA THR A 492 -17.78 22.58 47.31
C THR A 492 -18.67 23.62 48.00
N GLN A 493 -19.99 23.43 47.90
CA GLN A 493 -20.93 24.08 48.79
C GLN A 493 -20.82 23.39 50.15
N LEU A 494 -20.15 24.10 51.06
CA LEU A 494 -20.14 23.95 52.52
C LEU A 494 -21.55 24.03 53.12
#